data_AF-A0A0F9HA53-F1
#
_entry.id   AF-A0A0F9HA53-F1
#
_cell.length_a   1.000
_cell.length_b   1.000
_cell.length_c   1.000
_cell.angle_alpha   90.00
_cell.angle_beta   90.00
_cell.angle_gamma   90.00
#
_symmetry.space_group_name_H-M   'P 1'
#
loop_
_entity.id
_entity.type
_entity.pdbx_description
1 polymer ?
#
loop_
_entity_poly.entity_id
_entity_poly.type
_entity_poly.pdbx_seq_one_letter_code
_entity_poly.pdbx_strand_id
1 'polypeptide(L)'
;MTKYVRIKHDREYWEDCKTGKLVPNSRHQDPCFNEKFTGDYAYPAPVPHFSKPAGGGNAVRLNEAWWKFTKAINTAEAWKALRRNNGGWINYASNKEWPGGTTVPDPPFTFPIVEGINSIDNTCEVLARKNNSTQIKTFILSESPPDPAIINPRTHPELFCYFRSISKEGILGDAPDGVESYFPLLAKAEAWIPDEKLEFIDELPEEPPMPIPEEPDFIDLSHHNGAAYKNNPLDWQAIRDAGIDGAIAKAWDGWFMAPGGYPERQHFDAEFLTNWTSMVELTLRGAFLYGRFDTESWRPDSLAEQVSKTIAYIPLPRKPKDILMLDIEQKATQIAHISLADREAMLVEALQEAESKWDKKFIWLYSAQWWWNYQMPKVLNPYFLEFPMVVAYYGTDPLTEWLPNGWPIENVIAHQYTDEYNIPGYPNPTLDFDGNQFLWDWDEYFDTANPTPPPDPEPPAENPALKLALDDMQNVINVHRPKKT
;
A
#
# COMPACT_ATOMS: atom_id res chain seq x y z
N MET A 1 1.49 36.86 -1.61
CA MET A 1 0.16 36.64 -1.00
C MET A 1 0.00 35.14 -0.99
N THR A 2 -0.21 34.52 0.18
CA THR A 2 -0.30 33.05 0.28
C THR A 2 -1.34 32.52 -0.70
N LYS A 3 -0.94 31.55 -1.52
CA LYS A 3 -1.76 31.03 -2.62
C LYS A 3 -2.59 29.82 -2.20
N TYR A 4 -2.13 29.07 -1.20
CA TYR A 4 -2.77 27.83 -0.76
C TYR A 4 -2.96 27.78 0.76
N VAL A 5 -3.89 26.95 1.21
CA VAL A 5 -4.07 26.62 2.63
C VAL A 5 -4.29 25.14 2.79
N ARG A 6 -3.76 24.58 3.88
CA ARG A 6 -4.10 23.24 4.35
C ARG A 6 -5.13 23.32 5.48
N ILE A 7 -6.20 22.56 5.37
CA ILE A 7 -7.19 22.46 6.46
C ILE A 7 -6.61 21.53 7.53
N LYS A 8 -6.39 22.06 8.75
CA LYS A 8 -5.74 21.30 9.83
C LYS A 8 -6.57 20.08 10.23
N HIS A 9 -5.94 18.91 10.28
CA HIS A 9 -6.54 17.68 10.80
C HIS A 9 -6.26 17.49 12.29
N ASP A 10 -7.22 16.98 13.04
CA ASP A 10 -7.06 16.64 14.45
C ASP A 10 -5.90 15.64 14.71
N ARG A 11 -5.53 14.74 13.79
CA ARG A 11 -4.42 13.76 14.03
C ARG A 11 -3.07 14.41 14.33
N GLU A 12 -2.78 15.55 13.75
CA GLU A 12 -1.50 16.26 13.93
C GLU A 12 -1.52 17.17 15.16
N TYR A 13 -2.71 17.45 15.72
CA TYR A 13 -2.94 18.44 16.77
C TYR A 13 -3.77 17.92 17.96
N TRP A 14 -4.09 16.62 18.00
CA TRP A 14 -4.94 16.02 19.02
C TRP A 14 -4.13 15.76 20.27
N GLU A 15 -4.48 16.44 21.35
CA GLU A 15 -3.88 16.18 22.65
C GLU A 15 -4.67 15.13 23.43
N ASP A 16 -3.99 14.15 23.98
CA ASP A 16 -4.55 13.18 24.92
C ASP A 16 -5.21 13.92 26.09
N CYS A 17 -6.49 13.63 26.33
CA CYS A 17 -7.34 14.32 27.31
C CYS A 17 -6.78 14.37 28.74
N LYS A 18 -5.89 13.44 29.11
CA LYS A 18 -5.31 13.33 30.46
C LYS A 18 -3.95 13.99 30.55
N THR A 19 -3.18 13.99 29.47
CA THR A 19 -1.77 14.39 29.48
C THR A 19 -1.50 15.70 28.76
N GLY A 20 -2.44 16.18 27.92
CA GLY A 20 -2.25 17.39 27.12
C GLY A 20 -1.15 17.25 26.05
N LYS A 21 -0.76 16.01 25.70
CA LYS A 21 0.29 15.73 24.71
C LYS A 21 -0.31 15.20 23.43
N LEU A 22 0.31 15.50 22.29
CA LEU A 22 -0.12 14.99 20.99
C LEU A 22 -0.20 13.45 20.96
N VAL A 23 -1.31 12.89 20.46
CA VAL A 23 -1.44 11.44 20.22
C VAL A 23 -0.72 11.08 18.91
N PRO A 24 0.19 10.09 18.90
CA PRO A 24 1.12 9.92 17.77
C PRO A 24 0.50 9.33 16.50
N ASN A 25 -0.67 8.66 16.57
CA ASN A 25 -1.20 7.95 15.40
C ASN A 25 -2.72 8.07 15.20
N SER A 26 -3.49 8.14 16.27
CA SER A 26 -4.95 8.15 16.17
C SER A 26 -5.60 8.65 17.43
N ARG A 27 -6.69 9.42 17.28
CA ARG A 27 -7.62 9.75 18.38
C ARG A 27 -8.18 8.51 19.10
N HIS A 28 -8.16 7.32 18.47
CA HIS A 28 -8.55 6.07 19.14
C HIS A 28 -7.59 5.67 20.27
N GLN A 29 -6.40 6.29 20.32
CA GLN A 29 -5.42 6.12 21.38
C GLN A 29 -5.70 7.03 22.57
N ASP A 30 -6.62 8.00 22.45
CA ASP A 30 -7.08 8.82 23.57
C ASP A 30 -7.97 7.98 24.51
N PRO A 31 -7.62 7.87 25.81
CA PRO A 31 -8.41 7.10 26.77
C PRO A 31 -9.84 7.62 27.00
N CYS A 32 -10.12 8.90 26.69
CA CYS A 32 -11.44 9.50 26.75
C CYS A 32 -12.24 9.34 25.45
N PHE A 33 -11.70 8.70 24.40
CA PHE A 33 -12.34 8.58 23.08
C PHE A 33 -13.80 8.07 23.13
N ASN A 34 -14.12 7.19 24.09
CA ASN A 34 -15.45 6.60 24.25
C ASN A 34 -16.43 7.43 25.11
N GLU A 35 -15.98 8.52 25.75
CA GLU A 35 -16.73 9.20 26.82
C GLU A 35 -17.67 10.32 26.35
N LYS A 36 -18.03 10.36 25.06
CA LYS A 36 -18.86 11.40 24.41
C LYS A 36 -18.24 12.80 24.51
N PHE A 37 -17.79 13.29 23.36
CA PHE A 37 -17.06 14.55 23.23
C PHE A 37 -17.76 15.76 23.86
N THR A 38 -16.99 16.55 24.62
CA THR A 38 -17.32 17.95 24.93
C THR A 38 -16.06 18.80 24.74
N GLY A 39 -16.07 19.72 23.77
CA GLY A 39 -14.94 20.60 23.40
C GLY A 39 -14.94 20.98 21.92
N ASP A 40 -14.28 22.10 21.56
CA ASP A 40 -14.09 22.58 20.18
C ASP A 40 -13.20 21.66 19.31
N TYR A 41 -12.75 20.55 19.89
CA TYR A 41 -11.82 19.55 19.34
C TYR A 41 -12.53 18.28 18.89
N ALA A 42 -13.86 18.22 18.91
CA ALA A 42 -14.61 17.02 18.58
C ALA A 42 -14.92 16.93 17.08
N TYR A 43 -14.07 16.30 16.26
CA TYR A 43 -14.36 16.23 14.83
C TYR A 43 -14.10 14.86 14.17
N PRO A 44 -15.18 14.24 13.67
CA PRO A 44 -15.50 14.22 12.25
C PRO A 44 -16.96 14.64 12.02
N ALA A 45 -17.42 15.69 12.70
CA ALA A 45 -18.75 16.26 12.41
C ALA A 45 -18.68 17.03 11.08
N PRO A 46 -19.70 17.79 10.65
CA PRO A 46 -19.55 18.86 9.65
C PRO A 46 -19.23 20.19 10.35
N VAL A 47 -18.16 20.92 9.97
CA VAL A 47 -17.69 22.14 10.62
C VAL A 47 -18.66 23.18 10.11
N PRO A 48 -19.45 23.81 11.00
CA PRO A 48 -20.21 24.97 10.61
C PRO A 48 -19.21 26.07 10.25
N HIS A 49 -19.19 26.48 8.99
CA HIS A 49 -18.46 27.67 8.57
C HIS A 49 -19.09 28.91 9.24
N PHE A 50 -18.30 29.71 9.96
CA PHE A 50 -18.84 30.76 10.85
C PHE A 50 -19.33 32.03 10.13
N SER A 51 -19.83 32.98 10.93
CA SER A 51 -21.15 33.62 10.78
C SER A 51 -21.21 34.98 10.07
N LYS A 52 -20.39 35.22 9.03
CA LYS A 52 -20.72 36.11 7.88
C LYS A 52 -19.54 36.27 6.88
N PRO A 53 -19.76 36.14 5.56
CA PRO A 53 -21.03 35.83 4.90
C PRO A 53 -21.30 34.31 4.92
N ALA A 54 -22.40 33.98 5.59
CA ALA A 54 -23.01 32.69 5.87
C ALA A 54 -22.41 31.45 5.18
N GLY A 55 -21.45 30.80 5.84
CA GLY A 55 -21.14 29.42 5.54
C GLY A 55 -22.15 28.47 6.18
N GLY A 56 -22.58 27.46 5.43
CA GLY A 56 -23.53 26.43 5.89
C GLY A 56 -22.82 25.16 6.35
N GLY A 57 -23.58 24.17 6.84
CA GLY A 57 -23.03 22.83 7.04
C GLY A 57 -22.67 22.17 5.71
N ASN A 58 -21.47 21.58 5.63
CA ASN A 58 -20.88 20.94 4.42
C ASN A 58 -21.43 19.56 4.09
N ALA A 59 -22.32 19.05 4.93
CA ALA A 59 -23.12 17.89 4.58
C ALA A 59 -23.99 18.22 3.35
N VAL A 60 -23.59 17.71 2.18
CA VAL A 60 -24.27 17.92 0.91
C VAL A 60 -24.87 16.60 0.44
N ARG A 61 -26.13 16.61 -0.02
CA ARG A 61 -26.71 15.42 -0.65
C ARG A 61 -26.31 15.42 -2.11
N LEU A 62 -25.60 14.39 -2.55
CA LEU A 62 -25.19 14.27 -3.94
C LEU A 62 -26.40 14.19 -4.89
N ASN A 63 -26.18 14.61 -6.12
CA ASN A 63 -27.07 14.30 -7.24
C ASN A 63 -26.40 13.27 -8.15
N GLU A 64 -27.14 12.77 -9.14
CA GLU A 64 -26.65 11.74 -10.05
C GLU A 64 -25.42 12.17 -10.87
N ALA A 65 -25.36 13.45 -11.26
CA ALA A 65 -24.24 13.95 -12.05
C ALA A 65 -22.95 13.93 -11.22
N TRP A 66 -22.98 14.46 -10.00
CA TRP A 66 -21.83 14.48 -9.09
C TRP A 66 -21.40 13.07 -8.66
N TRP A 67 -22.36 12.16 -8.51
CA TRP A 67 -22.08 10.75 -8.30
C TRP A 67 -21.27 10.16 -9.47
N LYS A 68 -21.76 10.32 -10.70
CA LYS A 68 -21.08 9.84 -11.91
C LYS A 68 -19.71 10.49 -12.11
N PHE A 69 -19.58 11.78 -11.82
CA PHE A 69 -18.31 12.50 -11.86
C PHE A 69 -17.29 11.89 -10.88
N THR A 70 -17.69 11.67 -9.62
CA THR A 70 -16.77 11.10 -8.63
C THR A 70 -16.38 9.65 -8.96
N LYS A 71 -17.30 8.89 -9.56
CA LYS A 71 -16.98 7.56 -10.13
C LYS A 71 -15.93 7.68 -11.24
N ALA A 72 -16.06 8.66 -12.13
CA ALA A 72 -15.21 8.80 -13.31
C ALA A 72 -13.78 9.27 -13.04
N ILE A 73 -13.53 10.00 -11.95
CA ILE A 73 -12.18 10.50 -11.58
C ILE A 73 -11.30 9.46 -10.89
N ASN A 74 -11.84 8.30 -10.51
CA ASN A 74 -11.10 7.23 -9.83
C ASN A 74 -10.76 6.08 -10.82
N THR A 75 -9.57 5.47 -10.70
CA THR A 75 -9.07 4.40 -11.58
C THR A 75 -9.61 3.01 -11.20
N ALA A 76 -9.42 2.04 -12.10
CA ALA A 76 -9.79 0.63 -11.86
C ALA A 76 -8.73 -0.13 -11.04
N GLU A 77 -7.48 0.35 -10.98
CA GLU A 77 -6.42 -0.20 -10.11
C GLU A 77 -6.60 0.20 -8.65
N ALA A 78 -7.24 1.34 -8.37
CA ALA A 78 -7.52 1.90 -7.04
C ALA A 78 -8.50 1.06 -6.17
N TRP A 79 -8.60 -0.23 -6.43
CA TRP A 79 -9.85 -0.97 -6.32
C TRP A 79 -9.76 -2.24 -5.47
N LYS A 80 -8.62 -2.93 -5.41
CA LYS A 80 -8.59 -4.30 -4.85
C LYS A 80 -8.77 -4.40 -3.32
N ALA A 81 -8.85 -3.29 -2.57
CA ALA A 81 -8.81 -3.32 -1.11
C ALA A 81 -9.89 -2.49 -0.35
N LEU A 82 -10.93 -1.98 -1.00
CA LEU A 82 -11.96 -1.16 -0.35
C LEU A 82 -12.88 -1.99 0.57
N ARG A 83 -12.63 -1.98 1.89
CA ARG A 83 -13.52 -2.57 2.90
C ARG A 83 -13.74 -1.64 4.11
N ARG A 84 -15.02 -1.35 4.36
CA ARG A 84 -15.67 -0.75 5.56
C ARG A 84 -15.98 0.77 5.47
N ASN A 85 -17.22 1.11 5.85
CA ASN A 85 -17.65 2.48 6.18
C ASN A 85 -17.31 2.74 7.64
N ASN A 86 -16.42 3.69 7.92
CA ASN A 86 -16.16 4.23 9.26
C ASN A 86 -15.44 5.59 9.22
N GLY A 87 -16.15 6.64 8.78
CA GLY A 87 -15.74 8.05 8.80
C GLY A 87 -15.09 8.52 7.49
N GLY A 88 -15.46 9.66 6.92
CA GLY A 88 -14.96 10.14 5.61
C GLY A 88 -16.07 10.71 4.73
N TRP A 89 -15.82 10.83 3.41
CA TRP A 89 -16.73 11.51 2.46
C TRP A 89 -18.17 11.00 2.58
N ILE A 90 -18.39 9.67 2.63
CA ILE A 90 -19.70 9.06 2.96
C ILE A 90 -19.65 8.50 4.39
N ASN A 91 -19.99 9.35 5.37
CA ASN A 91 -19.95 8.99 6.79
C ASN A 91 -21.16 8.14 7.21
N TYR A 92 -20.94 7.02 7.91
CA TYR A 92 -22.00 6.15 8.45
C TYR A 92 -23.02 6.90 9.33
N ALA A 93 -22.58 7.92 10.08
CA ALA A 93 -23.45 8.71 10.94
C ALA A 93 -24.61 9.37 10.18
N SER A 94 -24.34 9.83 8.95
CA SER A 94 -25.32 10.50 8.08
C SER A 94 -25.94 9.58 7.02
N ASN A 95 -25.46 8.34 6.90
CA ASN A 95 -25.78 7.39 5.83
C ASN A 95 -25.97 5.98 6.39
N LYS A 96 -26.82 5.82 7.42
CA LYS A 96 -27.01 4.54 8.13
C LYS A 96 -27.57 3.43 7.22
N GLU A 97 -28.27 3.83 6.16
CA GLU A 97 -28.82 2.98 5.11
C GLU A 97 -27.77 2.48 4.11
N TRP A 98 -26.53 2.96 4.22
CA TRP A 98 -25.38 2.57 3.40
C TRP A 98 -24.41 1.71 4.22
N PRO A 99 -24.66 0.40 4.38
CA PRO A 99 -23.72 -0.48 5.06
C PRO A 99 -22.41 -0.60 4.25
N GLY A 100 -21.27 -0.45 4.92
CA GLY A 100 -19.97 -0.51 4.24
C GLY A 100 -19.69 -1.86 3.57
N GLY A 101 -18.87 -1.86 2.51
CA GLY A 101 -18.54 -3.06 1.75
C GLY A 101 -19.68 -3.60 0.87
N THR A 102 -20.73 -2.79 0.64
CA THR A 102 -21.79 -3.12 -0.31
C THR A 102 -21.55 -2.41 -1.64
N THR A 103 -21.85 -3.12 -2.73
CA THR A 103 -21.93 -2.50 -4.05
C THR A 103 -23.14 -1.59 -4.08
N VAL A 104 -22.94 -0.31 -4.41
CA VAL A 104 -24.06 0.61 -4.59
C VAL A 104 -24.75 0.25 -5.89
N PRO A 105 -26.07 -0.02 -5.90
CA PRO A 105 -26.80 -0.24 -7.14
C PRO A 105 -26.71 0.98 -8.04
N ASP A 106 -26.88 0.81 -9.35
CA ASP A 106 -27.07 1.95 -10.24
C ASP A 106 -28.41 2.67 -9.90
N PRO A 107 -28.52 3.99 -10.13
CA PRO A 107 -29.74 4.76 -9.84
C PRO A 107 -30.99 4.13 -10.48
N PRO A 108 -32.19 4.26 -9.84
CA PRO A 108 -32.52 5.23 -8.80
C PRO A 108 -32.38 4.71 -7.36
N PHE A 109 -31.69 5.51 -6.53
CA PHE A 109 -31.63 5.37 -5.07
C PHE A 109 -31.55 6.76 -4.42
N THR A 110 -31.71 6.84 -3.11
CA THR A 110 -31.50 8.10 -2.38
C THR A 110 -30.00 8.36 -2.24
N PHE A 111 -29.45 9.28 -3.02
CA PHE A 111 -28.02 9.62 -2.96
C PHE A 111 -27.54 9.97 -1.55
N PRO A 112 -26.31 9.58 -1.17
CA PRO A 112 -25.79 9.80 0.18
C PRO A 112 -25.58 11.27 0.48
N ILE A 113 -25.56 11.58 1.78
CA ILE A 113 -25.08 12.85 2.32
C ILE A 113 -23.57 12.72 2.47
N VAL A 114 -22.82 13.59 1.80
CA VAL A 114 -21.36 13.60 1.89
C VAL A 114 -20.82 14.79 2.66
N GLU A 115 -19.70 14.59 3.33
CA GLU A 115 -18.89 15.67 3.90
C GLU A 115 -18.08 16.31 2.78
N GLY A 116 -18.63 17.36 2.16
CA GLY A 116 -18.03 17.94 0.96
C GLY A 116 -16.66 18.59 1.17
N ILE A 117 -16.32 18.97 2.40
CA ILE A 117 -14.99 19.45 2.78
C ILE A 117 -14.62 18.74 4.08
N ASN A 118 -13.52 17.99 4.09
CA ASN A 118 -13.01 17.33 5.29
C ASN A 118 -11.72 18.04 5.77
N SER A 119 -11.15 17.56 6.86
CA SER A 119 -9.92 18.11 7.43
C SER A 119 -8.68 17.26 7.11
N ILE A 120 -8.71 16.39 6.10
CA ILE A 120 -7.65 15.41 5.86
C ILE A 120 -6.81 15.84 4.67
N ASP A 121 -5.63 16.38 4.98
CA ASP A 121 -4.56 16.75 4.03
C ASP A 121 -5.04 17.51 2.78
N ASN A 122 -6.01 18.40 2.98
CA ASN A 122 -6.60 19.19 1.91
C ASN A 122 -5.81 20.45 1.68
N THR A 123 -4.96 20.44 0.67
CA THR A 123 -4.40 21.68 0.14
C THR A 123 -5.39 22.32 -0.83
N CYS A 124 -5.90 23.50 -0.47
CA CYS A 124 -6.88 24.25 -1.26
C CYS A 124 -6.31 25.59 -1.72
N GLU A 125 -6.70 26.04 -2.91
CA GLU A 125 -6.39 27.40 -3.38
C GLU A 125 -7.19 28.46 -2.59
N VAL A 126 -6.52 29.55 -2.21
CA VAL A 126 -7.11 30.70 -1.53
C VAL A 126 -7.74 31.66 -2.56
N LEU A 127 -9.04 31.90 -2.44
CA LEU A 127 -9.76 32.85 -3.28
C LEU A 127 -9.79 34.26 -2.68
N ALA A 128 -10.03 34.36 -1.37
CA ALA A 128 -10.14 35.63 -0.67
C ALA A 128 -9.91 35.47 0.83
N ARG A 129 -9.62 36.57 1.53
CA ARG A 129 -9.52 36.62 2.99
C ARG A 129 -10.32 37.80 3.54
N LYS A 130 -11.11 37.56 4.60
CA LYS A 130 -11.96 38.57 5.22
C LYS A 130 -12.33 38.15 6.65
N ASN A 131 -12.26 39.07 7.61
CA ASN A 131 -12.71 38.87 8.99
C ASN A 131 -12.12 37.62 9.68
N ASN A 132 -10.81 37.36 9.53
CA ASN A 132 -10.14 36.15 10.02
C ASN A 132 -10.74 34.84 9.48
N SER A 133 -11.32 34.91 8.29
CA SER A 133 -11.70 33.75 7.49
C SER A 133 -11.06 33.83 6.12
N THR A 134 -10.77 32.66 5.59
CA THR A 134 -10.22 32.45 4.25
C THR A 134 -11.24 31.69 3.41
N GLN A 135 -11.57 32.25 2.26
CA GLN A 135 -12.37 31.59 1.24
C GLN A 135 -11.47 30.64 0.46
N ILE A 136 -11.83 29.37 0.42
CA ILE A 136 -11.14 28.36 -0.38
C ILE A 136 -11.90 28.04 -1.65
N LYS A 137 -11.16 27.62 -2.68
CA LYS A 137 -11.71 27.15 -3.94
C LYS A 137 -12.33 25.76 -3.76
N THR A 138 -13.59 25.62 -4.19
CA THR A 138 -14.36 24.37 -4.12
C THR A 138 -15.31 24.28 -5.31
N PHE A 139 -15.87 23.11 -5.55
CA PHE A 139 -17.01 22.95 -6.43
C PHE A 139 -18.30 23.33 -5.70
N ILE A 140 -19.14 24.14 -6.34
CA ILE A 140 -20.47 24.43 -5.82
C ILE A 140 -21.43 23.34 -6.29
N LEU A 141 -22.03 22.58 -5.37
CA LEU A 141 -22.87 21.42 -5.69
C LEU A 141 -24.06 21.74 -6.61
N SER A 142 -24.54 22.99 -6.59
CA SER A 142 -25.62 23.45 -7.47
C SER A 142 -25.20 23.56 -8.94
N GLU A 143 -23.90 23.56 -9.22
CA GLU A 143 -23.36 23.52 -10.57
C GLU A 143 -23.30 22.08 -11.08
N SER A 144 -23.37 21.91 -12.40
CA SER A 144 -23.07 20.61 -13.00
C SER A 144 -21.58 20.33 -12.85
N PRO A 145 -21.18 19.09 -12.55
CA PRO A 145 -19.76 18.76 -12.47
C PRO A 145 -19.07 19.02 -13.82
N PRO A 146 -17.79 19.39 -13.81
CA PRO A 146 -17.01 19.54 -15.03
C PRO A 146 -16.77 18.19 -15.72
N ASP A 147 -16.17 18.22 -16.90
CA ASP A 147 -15.70 17.01 -17.56
C ASP A 147 -14.52 16.41 -16.77
N PRO A 148 -14.60 15.15 -16.29
CA PRO A 148 -13.52 14.49 -15.56
C PRO A 148 -12.25 14.29 -16.41
N ALA A 149 -12.33 14.34 -17.74
CA ALA A 149 -11.15 14.32 -18.60
C ALA A 149 -10.37 15.65 -18.57
N ILE A 150 -11.01 16.75 -18.15
CA ILE A 150 -10.42 18.09 -18.07
C ILE A 150 -10.05 18.45 -16.63
N ILE A 151 -10.93 18.17 -15.67
CA ILE A 151 -10.75 18.50 -14.26
C ILE A 151 -10.78 17.22 -13.43
N ASN A 152 -9.63 16.86 -12.89
CA ASN A 152 -9.39 15.65 -12.10
C ASN A 152 -8.23 15.89 -11.10
N PRO A 153 -7.98 14.95 -10.17
CA PRO A 153 -6.94 15.10 -9.16
C PRO A 153 -5.54 15.40 -9.71
N ARG A 154 -5.19 14.94 -10.92
CA ARG A 154 -3.88 15.19 -11.53
C ARG A 154 -3.74 16.60 -12.09
N THR A 155 -4.83 17.17 -12.60
CA THR A 155 -4.81 18.47 -13.29
C THR A 155 -5.18 19.63 -12.36
N HIS A 156 -5.98 19.37 -11.34
CA HIS A 156 -6.49 20.36 -10.40
C HIS A 156 -6.51 19.79 -8.97
N PRO A 157 -5.36 19.35 -8.44
CA PRO A 157 -5.28 18.68 -7.14
C PRO A 157 -5.92 19.51 -6.00
N GLU A 158 -5.90 20.84 -6.13
CA GLU A 158 -6.47 21.76 -5.13
C GLU A 158 -8.00 21.70 -4.97
N LEU A 159 -8.69 20.97 -5.85
CA LEU A 159 -10.14 20.77 -5.85
C LEU A 159 -10.57 19.40 -5.33
N PHE A 160 -9.61 18.54 -4.95
CA PHE A 160 -9.87 17.17 -4.54
C PHE A 160 -9.21 16.87 -3.20
N CYS A 161 -9.77 15.90 -2.48
CA CYS A 161 -9.20 15.33 -1.27
C CYS A 161 -8.87 13.87 -1.51
N TYR A 162 -7.70 13.43 -1.05
CA TYR A 162 -7.34 12.02 -0.97
C TYR A 162 -7.92 11.42 0.33
N PHE A 163 -8.98 10.61 0.21
CA PHE A 163 -9.56 9.89 1.34
C PHE A 163 -10.60 8.86 0.89
N ARG A 164 -11.31 8.25 1.86
CA ARG A 164 -12.45 7.35 1.62
C ARG A 164 -13.45 7.96 0.62
N SER A 165 -13.67 7.28 -0.50
CA SER A 165 -14.52 7.74 -1.60
C SER A 165 -15.30 6.59 -2.27
N ILE A 166 -15.80 6.83 -3.48
CA ILE A 166 -16.52 5.87 -4.33
C ILE A 166 -15.75 5.52 -5.60
N SER A 167 -15.71 4.23 -5.93
CA SER A 167 -15.07 3.73 -7.16
C SER A 167 -15.88 3.99 -8.44
N LYS A 168 -15.23 3.84 -9.61
CA LYS A 168 -15.89 3.90 -10.93
C LYS A 168 -17.04 2.92 -11.13
N GLU A 169 -17.05 1.83 -10.38
CA GLU A 169 -18.09 0.80 -10.39
C GLU A 169 -19.18 1.08 -9.34
N GLY A 170 -18.95 2.01 -8.41
CA GLY A 170 -19.93 2.44 -7.41
C GLY A 170 -19.78 1.76 -6.07
N ILE A 171 -18.55 1.58 -5.58
CA ILE A 171 -18.29 0.83 -4.34
C ILE A 171 -17.63 1.74 -3.30
N LEU A 172 -18.06 1.65 -2.04
CA LEU A 172 -17.67 2.55 -0.94
C LEU A 172 -16.57 1.92 -0.05
N GLY A 173 -15.47 2.64 0.24
CA GLY A 173 -14.45 2.14 1.17
C GLY A 173 -13.33 3.12 1.58
N ASP A 174 -12.44 2.62 2.45
CA ASP A 174 -11.19 3.25 2.89
C ASP A 174 -10.14 3.26 1.77
N ALA A 175 -9.49 4.39 1.48
CA ALA A 175 -8.25 4.39 0.69
C ALA A 175 -7.20 3.61 1.51
N PRO A 176 -6.80 2.39 1.12
CA PRO A 176 -5.69 1.71 1.77
C PRO A 176 -4.36 2.18 1.18
N ASP A 177 -3.30 2.12 1.98
CA ASP A 177 -1.94 2.53 1.62
C ASP A 177 -1.52 1.94 0.27
N GLY A 178 -1.28 2.81 -0.71
CA GLY A 178 -0.87 2.48 -2.08
C GLY A 178 -1.94 2.61 -3.17
N VAL A 179 -3.15 3.10 -2.85
CA VAL A 179 -4.24 3.21 -3.82
C VAL A 179 -4.91 4.58 -3.77
N GLU A 180 -4.67 5.38 -4.81
CA GLU A 180 -5.19 6.73 -5.00
C GLU A 180 -6.72 6.77 -5.14
N SER A 181 -7.44 7.16 -4.08
CA SER A 181 -8.88 7.44 -4.15
C SER A 181 -9.18 8.87 -3.73
N TYR A 182 -9.88 9.59 -4.62
CA TYR A 182 -10.17 11.00 -4.45
C TYR A 182 -11.68 11.26 -4.39
N PHE A 183 -12.03 12.34 -3.71
CA PHE A 183 -13.37 12.92 -3.80
C PHE A 183 -13.30 14.44 -4.04
N PRO A 184 -14.27 15.02 -4.76
CA PRO A 184 -14.30 16.45 -5.01
C PRO A 184 -14.61 17.24 -3.74
N LEU A 185 -13.94 18.38 -3.56
CA LEU A 185 -14.26 19.35 -2.51
C LEU A 185 -15.56 20.07 -2.87
N LEU A 186 -16.67 19.71 -2.22
CA LEU A 186 -18.02 20.19 -2.50
C LEU A 186 -18.51 21.17 -1.44
N ALA A 187 -19.09 22.29 -1.88
CA ALA A 187 -19.75 23.27 -1.02
C ALA A 187 -21.15 23.62 -1.54
N LYS A 188 -22.05 24.05 -0.65
CA LYS A 188 -23.39 24.55 -1.04
C LYS A 188 -23.35 25.97 -1.61
N ALA A 189 -22.32 26.72 -1.23
CA ALA A 189 -22.05 28.11 -1.55
C ALA A 189 -20.55 28.35 -1.31
N GLU A 190 -20.11 29.62 -1.27
CA GLU A 190 -18.73 29.96 -0.93
C GLU A 190 -18.27 29.31 0.39
N ALA A 191 -17.09 28.66 0.36
CA ALA A 191 -16.53 27.97 1.50
C ALA A 191 -15.54 28.89 2.26
N TRP A 192 -16.01 29.50 3.35
CA TRP A 192 -15.21 30.34 4.23
C TRP A 192 -14.77 29.57 5.48
N ILE A 193 -13.47 29.39 5.68
CA ILE A 193 -12.89 28.66 6.81
C ILE A 193 -12.18 29.64 7.76
N PRO A 194 -12.38 29.57 9.08
CA PRO A 194 -11.64 30.40 10.03
C PRO A 194 -10.13 30.17 9.94
N ASP A 195 -9.36 31.25 9.96
CA ASP A 195 -7.90 31.22 9.79
C ASP A 195 -7.22 30.35 10.87
N GLU A 196 -7.78 30.25 12.08
CA GLU A 196 -7.24 29.38 13.14
C GLU A 196 -7.31 27.88 12.82
N LYS A 197 -8.20 27.48 11.90
CA LYS A 197 -8.35 26.10 11.40
C LYS A 197 -7.51 25.81 10.16
N LEU A 198 -6.73 26.79 9.69
CA LEU A 198 -5.92 26.69 8.49
C LEU A 198 -4.44 26.76 8.81
N GLU A 199 -3.66 26.07 8.00
CA GLU A 199 -2.24 26.27 7.81
C GLU A 199 -2.03 26.95 6.46
N PHE A 200 -1.21 28.00 6.44
CA PHE A 200 -0.97 28.79 5.23
C PHE A 200 0.31 28.31 4.56
N ILE A 201 0.21 27.94 3.29
CA ILE A 201 1.30 27.38 2.50
C ILE A 201 1.49 28.19 1.22
N ASP A 202 2.74 28.57 0.94
CA ASP A 202 3.05 29.50 -0.15
C ASP A 202 3.01 28.82 -1.53
N GLU A 203 3.37 27.55 -1.58
CA GLU A 203 3.36 26.70 -2.78
C GLU A 203 2.59 25.40 -2.47
N LEU A 204 2.01 24.78 -3.51
CA LEU A 204 1.54 23.40 -3.37
C LEU A 204 2.74 22.56 -2.92
N PRO A 205 2.57 21.60 -1.99
CA PRO A 205 3.60 20.60 -1.79
C PRO A 205 3.85 19.97 -3.16
N GLU A 206 5.02 20.20 -3.74
CA GLU A 206 5.48 19.29 -4.77
C GLU A 206 5.62 17.97 -4.02
N GLU A 207 4.84 16.95 -4.41
CA GLU A 207 5.27 15.60 -4.13
C GLU A 207 6.71 15.56 -4.64
N PRO A 208 7.72 15.40 -3.75
CA PRO A 208 9.08 15.31 -4.23
C PRO A 208 9.04 14.20 -5.27
N PRO A 209 9.51 14.42 -6.52
CA PRO A 209 9.63 13.33 -7.46
C PRO A 209 10.44 12.29 -6.72
N MET A 210 9.78 11.19 -6.37
CA MET A 210 10.46 10.20 -5.58
C MET A 210 11.64 9.76 -6.42
N PRO A 211 12.83 9.62 -5.82
CA PRO A 211 13.95 9.04 -6.52
C PRO A 211 13.52 7.60 -6.85
N ILE A 212 12.84 7.43 -7.99
CA ILE A 212 12.75 6.16 -8.66
C ILE A 212 14.20 5.88 -8.99
N PRO A 213 14.77 4.83 -8.39
CA PRO A 213 16.13 4.46 -8.70
C PRO A 213 16.27 4.32 -10.21
N GLU A 214 17.30 4.93 -10.78
CA GLU A 214 17.42 5.03 -12.24
C GLU A 214 17.47 3.64 -12.90
N GLU A 215 17.95 2.61 -12.19
CA GLU A 215 18.08 1.24 -12.67
C GLU A 215 17.79 0.20 -11.55
N PRO A 216 17.04 -0.89 -11.82
CA PRO A 216 16.82 -1.98 -10.89
C PRO A 216 18.04 -2.91 -10.85
N ASP A 217 18.32 -3.48 -9.68
CA ASP A 217 19.37 -4.50 -9.52
C ASP A 217 18.97 -5.83 -10.16
N PHE A 218 17.69 -6.15 -10.14
CA PHE A 218 17.14 -7.31 -10.83
C PHE A 218 15.68 -7.08 -11.24
N ILE A 219 15.24 -7.90 -12.19
CA ILE A 219 13.84 -7.94 -12.62
C ILE A 219 13.20 -9.26 -12.22
N ASP A 220 11.89 -9.28 -12.04
CA ASP A 220 11.12 -10.52 -12.06
C ASP A 220 10.09 -10.53 -13.19
N LEU A 221 9.77 -11.73 -13.66
CA LEU A 221 9.04 -11.91 -14.92
C LEU A 221 8.29 -13.23 -15.01
N SER A 222 7.29 -13.26 -15.89
CA SER A 222 6.47 -14.42 -16.20
C SER A 222 6.20 -14.52 -17.71
N HIS A 223 5.35 -15.45 -18.13
CA HIS A 223 4.85 -15.52 -19.52
C HIS A 223 4.19 -14.22 -19.99
N HIS A 224 3.76 -13.33 -19.09
CA HIS A 224 3.25 -12.00 -19.45
C HIS A 224 4.30 -11.09 -20.07
N ASN A 225 5.59 -11.41 -19.91
CA ASN A 225 6.67 -10.62 -20.47
C ASN A 225 7.22 -11.24 -21.79
N GLY A 226 6.89 -12.50 -22.09
CA GLY A 226 7.50 -13.27 -23.18
C GLY A 226 6.63 -13.48 -24.43
N ALA A 227 7.10 -14.34 -25.34
CA ALA A 227 6.48 -14.56 -26.65
C ALA A 227 5.02 -15.04 -26.55
N ALA A 228 4.69 -15.86 -25.55
CA ALA A 228 3.34 -16.33 -25.28
C ALA A 228 2.33 -15.19 -25.04
N TYR A 229 2.79 -14.02 -24.59
CA TYR A 229 1.98 -12.85 -24.35
C TYR A 229 2.46 -11.72 -25.28
N LYS A 230 1.69 -11.46 -26.35
CA LYS A 230 1.97 -10.44 -27.39
C LYS A 230 2.95 -10.84 -28.52
N ASN A 231 3.35 -12.12 -28.66
CA ASN A 231 4.28 -12.59 -29.72
C ASN A 231 5.64 -11.87 -29.71
N ASN A 232 6.11 -11.46 -28.53
CA ASN A 232 7.34 -10.70 -28.37
C ASN A 232 8.36 -11.51 -27.53
N PRO A 233 9.26 -12.30 -28.15
CA PRO A 233 10.29 -13.01 -27.40
C PRO A 233 11.19 -12.03 -26.64
N LEU A 234 11.63 -12.42 -25.45
CA LEU A 234 12.53 -11.58 -24.67
C LEU A 234 13.91 -11.46 -25.34
N ASP A 235 14.38 -10.23 -25.55
CA ASP A 235 15.75 -9.97 -25.98
C ASP A 235 16.67 -9.92 -24.76
N TRP A 236 17.10 -11.10 -24.32
CA TRP A 236 17.99 -11.25 -23.18
C TRP A 236 19.37 -10.60 -23.37
N GLN A 237 19.79 -10.35 -24.62
CA GLN A 237 21.03 -9.60 -24.85
C GLN A 237 20.80 -8.12 -24.56
N ALA A 238 19.70 -7.54 -25.04
CA ALA A 238 19.34 -6.15 -24.71
C ALA A 238 19.16 -5.94 -23.20
N ILE A 239 18.58 -6.90 -22.48
CA ILE A 239 18.45 -6.86 -21.01
C ILE A 239 19.83 -6.75 -20.34
N ARG A 240 20.79 -7.58 -20.76
CA ARG A 240 22.17 -7.53 -20.23
C ARG A 240 22.91 -6.25 -20.63
N ASP A 241 22.74 -5.80 -21.87
CA ASP A 241 23.37 -4.57 -22.38
C ASP A 241 22.85 -3.33 -21.64
N ALA A 242 21.65 -3.42 -21.06
CA ALA A 242 21.06 -2.40 -20.18
C ALA A 242 21.51 -2.50 -18.71
N GLY A 243 22.50 -3.35 -18.39
CA GLY A 243 23.07 -3.43 -17.04
C GLY A 243 22.31 -4.32 -16.05
N ILE A 244 21.21 -4.95 -16.46
CA ILE A 244 20.45 -5.85 -15.60
C ILE A 244 21.20 -7.18 -15.46
N ASP A 245 21.77 -7.43 -14.28
CA ASP A 245 22.58 -8.62 -13.97
C ASP A 245 21.87 -9.65 -13.06
N GLY A 246 20.57 -9.44 -12.83
CA GLY A 246 19.74 -10.35 -12.06
C GLY A 246 18.34 -10.53 -12.65
N ALA A 247 17.83 -11.77 -12.62
CA ALA A 247 16.43 -12.02 -12.92
C ALA A 247 15.84 -13.23 -12.18
N ILE A 248 14.55 -13.14 -11.84
CA ILE A 248 13.77 -14.24 -11.25
C ILE A 248 12.56 -14.55 -12.16
N ALA A 249 12.42 -15.78 -12.63
CA ALA A 249 11.33 -16.16 -13.53
C ALA A 249 10.26 -17.01 -12.85
N LYS A 250 8.99 -16.76 -13.15
CA LYS A 250 7.88 -17.59 -12.67
C LYS A 250 8.03 -19.01 -13.20
N ALA A 251 8.09 -20.00 -12.31
CA ALA A 251 8.13 -21.41 -12.69
C ALA A 251 6.73 -22.02 -12.65
N TRP A 252 5.94 -21.67 -11.63
CA TRP A 252 4.67 -22.31 -11.32
C TRP A 252 3.74 -21.32 -10.64
N ASP A 253 2.44 -21.38 -10.93
CA ASP A 253 1.43 -20.50 -10.31
C ASP A 253 0.22 -21.22 -9.71
N GLY A 254 0.36 -22.52 -9.58
CA GLY A 254 -0.70 -23.41 -9.19
C GLY A 254 -1.91 -23.26 -10.08
N TRP A 255 -3.08 -23.54 -9.52
CA TRP A 255 -4.31 -23.65 -10.30
C TRP A 255 -4.89 -22.28 -10.71
N PHE A 256 -4.10 -21.20 -10.71
CA PHE A 256 -4.57 -19.82 -10.96
C PHE A 256 -4.85 -19.51 -12.43
N MET A 257 -4.14 -20.12 -13.38
CA MET A 257 -4.14 -19.73 -14.80
C MET A 257 -5.06 -20.52 -15.75
N ALA A 258 -6.19 -21.02 -15.26
CA ALA A 258 -7.21 -21.62 -16.12
C ALA A 258 -8.51 -20.79 -16.20
N PRO A 259 -8.58 -19.75 -17.05
CA PRO A 259 -9.84 -19.33 -17.63
C PRO A 259 -9.76 -19.44 -19.16
N GLY A 260 -9.92 -20.65 -19.70
CA GLY A 260 -9.85 -20.86 -21.15
C GLY A 260 -10.31 -22.20 -21.71
N GLY A 261 -10.95 -23.08 -20.93
CA GLY A 261 -11.49 -24.34 -21.45
C GLY A 261 -10.45 -25.36 -21.94
N TYR A 262 -9.20 -25.25 -21.48
CA TYR A 262 -8.14 -26.21 -21.77
C TYR A 262 -7.95 -27.14 -20.55
N PRO A 263 -8.48 -28.38 -20.56
CA PRO A 263 -8.42 -29.31 -19.44
C PRO A 263 -7.01 -29.86 -19.12
N GLU A 264 -5.98 -29.45 -19.88
CA GLU A 264 -4.62 -29.98 -19.79
C GLU A 264 -3.52 -28.90 -19.65
N ARG A 265 -3.88 -27.62 -19.40
CA ARG A 265 -2.83 -26.62 -19.13
C ARG A 265 -2.08 -27.02 -17.86
N GLN A 266 -0.82 -27.38 -18.06
CA GLN A 266 0.11 -27.60 -16.97
C GLN A 266 0.34 -26.24 -16.29
N HIS A 267 0.28 -26.18 -14.97
CA HIS A 267 0.42 -24.97 -14.13
C HIS A 267 1.84 -24.38 -14.12
N PHE A 268 2.62 -24.78 -15.10
CA PHE A 268 3.94 -24.26 -15.37
C PHE A 268 3.80 -23.01 -16.23
N ASP A 269 4.61 -22.01 -15.93
CA ASP A 269 4.69 -20.85 -16.79
C ASP A 269 5.26 -21.26 -18.16
N ALA A 270 4.57 -20.89 -19.23
CA ALA A 270 4.88 -21.35 -20.59
C ALA A 270 6.24 -20.86 -21.10
N GLU A 271 6.77 -19.77 -20.52
CA GLU A 271 8.05 -19.18 -20.92
C GLU A 271 9.18 -19.55 -19.94
N PHE A 272 8.87 -20.24 -18.83
CA PHE A 272 9.84 -20.51 -17.77
C PHE A 272 11.12 -21.15 -18.29
N LEU A 273 11.03 -22.23 -19.06
CA LEU A 273 12.23 -22.95 -19.51
C LEU A 273 13.11 -22.11 -20.45
N THR A 274 12.48 -21.30 -21.30
CA THR A 274 13.17 -20.36 -22.20
C THR A 274 13.89 -19.28 -21.39
N ASN A 275 13.18 -18.67 -20.43
CA ASN A 275 13.72 -17.64 -19.55
C ASN A 275 14.84 -18.20 -18.66
N TRP A 276 14.60 -19.30 -17.97
CA TRP A 276 15.57 -19.99 -17.11
C TRP A 276 16.88 -20.31 -17.81
N THR A 277 16.80 -20.79 -19.05
CA THR A 277 17.98 -21.09 -19.86
C THR A 277 18.72 -19.81 -20.27
N SER A 278 17.98 -18.75 -20.61
CA SER A 278 18.57 -17.48 -21.05
C SER A 278 19.20 -16.67 -19.92
N MET A 279 18.72 -16.84 -18.70
CA MET A 279 19.28 -16.25 -17.47
C MET A 279 20.57 -16.93 -17.00
N VAL A 280 21.09 -17.94 -17.70
CA VAL A 280 22.28 -18.71 -17.26
C VAL A 280 23.54 -17.86 -17.15
N GLU A 281 23.63 -16.73 -17.85
CA GLU A 281 24.79 -15.83 -17.78
C GLU A 281 24.64 -14.72 -16.74
N LEU A 282 23.46 -14.55 -16.11
CA LEU A 282 23.23 -13.54 -15.08
C LEU A 282 23.90 -13.94 -13.77
N THR A 283 24.38 -12.95 -13.00
CA THR A 283 24.91 -13.16 -11.64
C THR A 283 23.83 -13.72 -10.73
N LEU A 284 22.65 -13.07 -10.71
CA LEU A 284 21.48 -13.59 -10.00
C LEU A 284 20.54 -14.29 -10.98
N ARG A 285 20.21 -15.54 -10.67
CA ARG A 285 19.18 -16.30 -11.37
C ARG A 285 18.25 -16.93 -10.36
N GLY A 286 16.96 -16.67 -10.51
CA GLY A 286 15.93 -17.21 -9.63
C GLY A 286 14.76 -17.83 -10.37
N ALA A 287 14.06 -18.71 -9.67
CA ALA A 287 12.76 -19.23 -10.06
C ALA A 287 11.78 -18.93 -8.92
N PHE A 288 10.54 -18.55 -9.26
CA PHE A 288 9.52 -18.34 -8.25
C PHE A 288 8.28 -19.20 -8.41
N LEU A 289 7.70 -19.54 -7.26
CA LEU A 289 6.39 -20.16 -7.09
C LEU A 289 5.40 -19.07 -6.68
N TYR A 290 4.36 -18.83 -7.48
CA TYR A 290 3.18 -18.10 -7.01
C TYR A 290 2.31 -19.03 -6.16
N GLY A 291 2.52 -18.99 -4.84
CA GLY A 291 2.00 -19.93 -3.87
C GLY A 291 0.53 -19.72 -3.53
N ARG A 292 -0.20 -20.83 -3.31
CA ARG A 292 -1.63 -20.82 -3.00
C ARG A 292 -1.91 -21.58 -1.70
N PHE A 293 -2.57 -20.95 -0.73
CA PHE A 293 -3.12 -21.62 0.45
C PHE A 293 -4.36 -22.43 0.13
N ASP A 294 -5.13 -21.98 -0.87
CA ASP A 294 -6.29 -22.68 -1.40
C ASP A 294 -6.17 -22.89 -2.91
N THR A 295 -6.23 -24.15 -3.31
CA THR A 295 -6.30 -24.61 -4.70
C THR A 295 -7.66 -25.26 -4.92
N GLU A 296 -8.26 -25.05 -6.09
CA GLU A 296 -9.64 -25.45 -6.37
C GLU A 296 -9.96 -26.90 -5.98
N SER A 297 -11.21 -27.12 -5.54
CA SER A 297 -11.68 -28.36 -4.88
C SER A 297 -11.49 -29.66 -5.67
N TRP A 298 -11.19 -29.59 -6.96
CA TRP A 298 -11.03 -30.77 -7.82
C TRP A 298 -9.61 -31.33 -7.84
N ARG A 299 -8.59 -30.57 -7.42
CA ARG A 299 -7.20 -31.04 -7.16
C ARG A 299 -6.54 -30.18 -6.07
N PRO A 300 -6.82 -30.47 -4.78
CA PRO A 300 -6.23 -29.72 -3.68
C PRO A 300 -4.76 -30.09 -3.51
N ASP A 301 -3.85 -29.26 -4.02
CA ASP A 301 -2.42 -29.39 -3.72
C ASP A 301 -2.11 -28.51 -2.50
N SER A 302 -1.52 -29.09 -1.45
CA SER A 302 -1.04 -28.29 -0.31
C SER A 302 0.08 -27.34 -0.76
N LEU A 303 0.28 -26.21 -0.07
CA LEU A 303 1.35 -25.27 -0.42
C LEU A 303 2.74 -25.95 -0.45
N ALA A 304 2.98 -26.93 0.42
CA ALA A 304 4.19 -27.76 0.37
C ALA A 304 4.26 -28.60 -0.93
N GLU A 305 3.18 -29.26 -1.34
CA GLU A 305 3.16 -30.01 -2.61
C GLU A 305 3.42 -29.10 -3.82
N GLN A 306 2.96 -27.86 -3.78
CA GLN A 306 3.24 -26.83 -4.80
C GLN A 306 4.72 -26.50 -4.89
N VAL A 307 5.39 -26.32 -3.74
CA VAL A 307 6.86 -26.16 -3.65
C VAL A 307 7.56 -27.37 -4.26
N SER A 308 7.16 -28.58 -3.87
CA SER A 308 7.74 -29.83 -4.36
C SER A 308 7.68 -29.93 -5.89
N LYS A 309 6.50 -29.65 -6.47
CA LYS A 309 6.28 -29.67 -7.92
C LYS A 309 7.07 -28.59 -8.64
N THR A 310 7.15 -27.39 -8.05
CA THR A 310 7.94 -26.29 -8.61
C THR A 310 9.41 -26.68 -8.69
N ILE A 311 9.99 -27.17 -7.59
CA ILE A 311 11.38 -27.60 -7.55
C ILE A 311 11.62 -28.75 -8.54
N ALA A 312 10.70 -29.71 -8.67
CA ALA A 312 10.84 -30.80 -9.63
C ALA A 312 10.84 -30.33 -11.09
N TYR A 313 10.21 -29.20 -11.39
CA TYR A 313 10.15 -28.62 -12.73
C TYR A 313 11.41 -27.83 -13.11
N ILE A 314 12.12 -27.26 -12.13
CA ILE A 314 13.34 -26.49 -12.36
C ILE A 314 14.47 -27.41 -12.86
N PRO A 315 14.98 -27.22 -14.11
CA PRO A 315 15.97 -28.12 -14.72
C PRO A 315 17.30 -28.18 -13.97
N LEU A 316 18.01 -29.30 -14.14
CA LEU A 316 19.39 -29.48 -13.70
C LEU A 316 20.38 -29.28 -14.86
N PRO A 317 21.63 -28.83 -14.59
CA PRO A 317 22.15 -28.45 -13.28
C PRO A 317 21.71 -27.05 -12.84
N ARG A 318 21.53 -26.89 -11.53
CA ARG A 318 21.33 -25.59 -10.87
C ARG A 318 22.69 -25.00 -10.53
N LYS A 319 22.82 -23.68 -10.57
CA LYS A 319 23.96 -22.98 -9.99
C LYS A 319 23.88 -23.07 -8.46
N PRO A 320 25.01 -23.05 -7.74
CA PRO A 320 25.00 -23.09 -6.28
C PRO A 320 24.18 -21.96 -5.63
N LYS A 321 24.15 -20.77 -6.25
CA LYS A 321 23.44 -19.56 -5.77
C LYS A 321 22.10 -19.31 -6.49
N ASP A 322 21.55 -20.29 -7.21
CA ASP A 322 20.22 -20.13 -7.82
C ASP A 322 19.16 -19.92 -6.72
N ILE A 323 18.28 -18.95 -6.91
CA ILE A 323 17.25 -18.59 -5.94
C ILE A 323 15.96 -19.37 -6.19
N LEU A 324 15.34 -19.86 -5.11
CA LEU A 324 13.95 -20.29 -5.08
C LEU A 324 13.15 -19.26 -4.28
N MET A 325 12.28 -18.52 -4.93
CA MET A 325 11.42 -17.53 -4.27
C MET A 325 10.00 -18.07 -4.12
N LEU A 326 9.44 -17.96 -2.92
CA LEU A 326 8.04 -18.27 -2.63
C LEU A 326 7.28 -16.94 -2.63
N ASP A 327 6.56 -16.68 -3.70
CA ASP A 327 5.70 -15.51 -3.88
C ASP A 327 4.32 -15.78 -3.26
N ILE A 328 4.02 -15.07 -2.17
CA ILE A 328 2.86 -15.26 -1.32
C ILE A 328 1.99 -14.00 -1.32
N GLU A 329 1.02 -13.95 -2.23
CA GLU A 329 0.10 -12.80 -2.33
C GLU A 329 -1.33 -13.17 -2.81
N GLN A 330 -1.75 -14.42 -2.58
CA GLN A 330 -3.07 -14.90 -2.99
C GLN A 330 -4.20 -13.99 -2.51
N LYS A 331 -5.09 -13.55 -3.43
CA LYS A 331 -6.19 -12.62 -3.11
C LYS A 331 -6.96 -13.01 -1.85
N ALA A 332 -7.13 -12.06 -0.93
CA ALA A 332 -7.76 -12.28 0.38
C ALA A 332 -9.17 -12.91 0.30
N THR A 333 -9.95 -12.63 -0.75
CA THR A 333 -11.27 -13.25 -0.97
C THR A 333 -11.20 -14.75 -1.23
N GLN A 334 -10.12 -15.24 -1.81
CA GLN A 334 -9.93 -16.66 -2.13
C GLN A 334 -9.63 -17.46 -0.86
N ILE A 335 -8.88 -16.87 0.07
CA ILE A 335 -8.41 -17.54 1.30
C ILE A 335 -9.18 -17.13 2.55
N ALA A 336 -10.27 -16.36 2.42
CA ALA A 336 -11.02 -15.82 3.55
C ALA A 336 -11.58 -16.89 4.51
N HIS A 337 -11.73 -18.13 4.03
CA HIS A 337 -12.19 -19.27 4.81
C HIS A 337 -11.07 -19.98 5.59
N ILE A 338 -9.80 -19.69 5.29
CA ILE A 338 -8.63 -20.21 6.00
C ILE A 338 -8.25 -19.20 7.07
N SER A 339 -8.06 -19.66 8.31
CA SER A 339 -7.67 -18.77 9.42
C SER A 339 -6.24 -18.25 9.23
N LEU A 340 -5.90 -17.14 9.88
CA LEU A 340 -4.53 -16.60 9.82
C LEU A 340 -3.49 -17.60 10.38
N ALA A 341 -3.85 -18.35 11.41
CA ALA A 341 -2.98 -19.36 12.02
C ALA A 341 -2.77 -20.57 11.08
N ASP A 342 -3.81 -21.00 10.37
CA ASP A 342 -3.68 -22.10 9.40
C ASP A 342 -2.82 -21.69 8.20
N ARG A 343 -2.95 -20.44 7.72
CA ARG A 343 -2.06 -19.89 6.67
C ARG A 343 -0.60 -19.87 7.12
N GLU A 344 -0.35 -19.41 8.34
CA GLU A 344 1.00 -19.45 8.94
C GLU A 344 1.55 -20.89 8.97
N ALA A 345 0.77 -21.85 9.47
CA ALA A 345 1.18 -23.26 9.51
C ALA A 345 1.47 -23.82 8.11
N MET A 346 0.61 -23.54 7.13
CA MET A 346 0.81 -23.95 5.73
C MET A 346 2.09 -23.37 5.11
N LEU A 347 2.41 -22.10 5.41
CA LEU A 347 3.64 -21.48 4.92
C LEU A 347 4.89 -22.07 5.58
N VAL A 348 4.82 -22.39 6.88
CA VAL A 348 5.89 -23.12 7.58
C VAL A 348 6.15 -24.48 6.93
N GLU A 349 5.10 -25.26 6.65
CA GLU A 349 5.24 -26.55 5.97
C GLU A 349 5.86 -26.42 4.57
N ALA A 350 5.48 -25.36 3.83
CA ALA A 350 6.03 -25.09 2.52
C ALA A 350 7.52 -24.73 2.55
N LEU A 351 7.95 -23.93 3.53
CA LEU A 351 9.35 -23.57 3.73
C LEU A 351 10.19 -24.79 4.14
N GLN A 352 9.67 -25.65 5.02
CA GLN A 352 10.33 -26.91 5.38
C GLN A 352 10.49 -27.84 4.17
N GLU A 353 9.47 -27.90 3.31
CA GLU A 353 9.52 -28.69 2.08
C GLU A 353 10.55 -28.13 1.09
N ALA A 354 10.69 -26.80 1.01
CA ALA A 354 11.71 -26.13 0.22
C ALA A 354 13.12 -26.44 0.75
N GLU A 355 13.35 -26.28 2.07
CA GLU A 355 14.64 -26.57 2.74
C GLU A 355 15.10 -28.02 2.54
N SER A 356 14.16 -28.97 2.42
CA SER A 356 14.51 -30.37 2.17
C SER A 356 15.12 -30.63 0.78
N LYS A 357 15.01 -29.68 -0.15
CA LYS A 357 15.37 -29.83 -1.58
C LYS A 357 16.18 -28.66 -2.15
N TRP A 358 16.29 -27.57 -1.42
CA TRP A 358 16.99 -26.36 -1.79
C TRP A 358 17.82 -25.87 -0.62
N ASP A 359 18.99 -25.29 -0.90
CA ASP A 359 19.80 -24.70 0.17
C ASP A 359 19.04 -23.52 0.77
N LYS A 360 18.82 -23.58 2.08
CA LYS A 360 18.05 -22.60 2.86
C LYS A 360 18.49 -21.15 2.57
N LYS A 361 19.79 -20.91 2.39
CA LYS A 361 20.32 -19.55 2.11
C LYS A 361 19.72 -18.93 0.84
N PHE A 362 19.27 -19.76 -0.10
CA PHE A 362 18.74 -19.34 -1.39
C PHE A 362 17.24 -19.57 -1.52
N ILE A 363 16.53 -19.72 -0.39
CA ILE A 363 15.07 -19.74 -0.33
C ILE A 363 14.60 -18.38 0.15
N TRP A 364 13.90 -17.63 -0.70
CA TRP A 364 13.39 -16.30 -0.37
C TRP A 364 11.87 -16.31 -0.25
N LEU A 365 11.35 -15.40 0.55
CA LEU A 365 9.93 -15.06 0.59
C LEU A 365 9.71 -13.79 -0.20
N TYR A 366 8.58 -13.72 -0.89
CA TYR A 366 8.08 -12.50 -1.50
C TYR A 366 6.64 -12.25 -1.08
N SER A 367 6.28 -11.00 -0.82
CA SER A 367 4.90 -10.58 -0.64
C SER A 367 4.75 -9.06 -0.77
N ALA A 368 3.58 -8.61 -1.23
CA ALA A 368 3.19 -7.24 -1.05
C ALA A 368 3.02 -6.90 0.44
N GLN A 369 3.53 -5.74 0.86
CA GLN A 369 3.51 -5.29 2.25
C GLN A 369 2.11 -5.33 2.87
N TRP A 370 1.11 -4.82 2.14
CA TRP A 370 -0.27 -4.80 2.59
C TRP A 370 -0.82 -6.22 2.76
N TRP A 371 -0.46 -7.13 1.86
CA TRP A 371 -0.95 -8.50 1.90
C TRP A 371 -0.49 -9.17 3.18
N TRP A 372 0.82 -9.07 3.46
CA TRP A 372 1.41 -9.63 4.67
C TRP A 372 0.72 -9.10 5.93
N ASN A 373 0.58 -7.79 6.03
CA ASN A 373 0.00 -7.10 7.18
C ASN A 373 -1.44 -7.54 7.51
N TYR A 374 -2.22 -7.91 6.50
CA TYR A 374 -3.64 -8.27 6.67
C TYR A 374 -3.92 -9.76 6.59
N GLN A 375 -3.07 -10.55 5.93
CA GLN A 375 -3.32 -11.96 5.66
C GLN A 375 -2.48 -12.91 6.50
N MET A 376 -1.51 -12.40 7.26
CA MET A 376 -0.71 -13.15 8.23
C MET A 376 -1.00 -12.71 9.68
N PRO A 377 -0.68 -13.55 10.68
CA PRO A 377 -0.72 -13.14 12.09
C PRO A 377 0.18 -11.93 12.38
N LYS A 378 -0.22 -11.06 13.32
CA LYS A 378 0.59 -9.89 13.71
C LYS A 378 1.89 -10.25 14.44
N VAL A 379 1.86 -11.34 15.19
CA VAL A 379 3.04 -11.90 15.85
C VAL A 379 3.43 -13.09 15.00
N LEU A 380 4.51 -12.94 14.25
CA LEU A 380 4.96 -13.96 13.30
C LEU A 380 5.62 -15.12 14.02
N ASN A 381 5.48 -16.30 13.43
CA ASN A 381 6.38 -17.41 13.69
C ASN A 381 7.84 -16.97 13.40
N PRO A 382 8.75 -17.03 14.39
CA PRO A 382 10.15 -16.63 14.21
C PRO A 382 10.87 -17.39 13.09
N TYR A 383 10.38 -18.57 12.71
CA TYR A 383 10.94 -19.37 11.62
C TYR A 383 10.93 -18.62 10.27
N PHE A 384 9.98 -17.71 10.04
CA PHE A 384 9.98 -16.88 8.82
C PHE A 384 11.20 -15.96 8.75
N LEU A 385 11.70 -15.50 9.89
CA LEU A 385 12.86 -14.62 10.00
C LEU A 385 14.18 -15.36 9.73
N GLU A 386 14.15 -16.64 9.40
CA GLU A 386 15.31 -17.38 8.93
C GLU A 386 15.46 -17.33 7.40
N PHE A 387 14.50 -16.71 6.70
CA PHE A 387 14.47 -16.57 5.25
C PHE A 387 14.52 -15.08 4.86
N PRO A 388 15.22 -14.72 3.79
CA PRO A 388 15.19 -13.36 3.25
C PRO A 388 13.82 -13.01 2.69
N MET A 389 13.43 -11.74 2.82
CA MET A 389 12.20 -11.20 2.28
C MET A 389 12.49 -10.23 1.13
N VAL A 390 11.78 -10.40 0.02
CA VAL A 390 11.55 -9.39 -0.99
C VAL A 390 10.17 -8.81 -0.74
N VAL A 391 10.07 -7.49 -0.55
CA VAL A 391 8.78 -6.83 -0.31
C VAL A 391 8.36 -6.04 -1.54
N ALA A 392 7.10 -6.17 -1.97
CA ALA A 392 6.54 -5.28 -2.97
C ALA A 392 5.84 -4.09 -2.32
N TYR A 393 6.27 -2.88 -2.71
CA TYR A 393 5.66 -1.65 -2.23
C TYR A 393 5.92 -0.47 -3.17
N TYR A 394 5.01 -0.21 -4.11
CA TYR A 394 5.30 0.72 -5.19
C TYR A 394 5.25 2.18 -4.75
N GLY A 395 6.21 2.97 -5.24
CA GLY A 395 6.21 4.41 -5.04
C GLY A 395 6.41 4.86 -3.59
N THR A 396 7.31 4.24 -2.83
CA THR A 396 7.79 4.72 -1.52
C THR A 396 9.17 4.10 -1.23
N ASP A 397 9.94 4.70 -0.31
CA ASP A 397 11.20 4.12 0.17
C ASP A 397 10.94 3.22 1.40
N PRO A 398 11.15 1.89 1.30
CA PRO A 398 10.89 0.94 2.38
C PRO A 398 11.82 1.13 3.60
N LEU A 399 12.95 1.83 3.44
CA LEU A 399 13.85 2.18 4.56
C LEU A 399 13.26 3.28 5.44
N THR A 400 12.38 4.09 4.87
CA THR A 400 11.74 5.22 5.57
C THR A 400 10.29 4.92 5.96
N GLU A 401 9.63 3.99 5.26
CA GLU A 401 8.20 3.71 5.46
C GLU A 401 7.87 2.20 5.60
N TRP A 402 7.14 1.90 6.68
CA TRP A 402 6.33 0.72 6.97
C TRP A 402 6.77 -0.65 6.39
N LEU A 403 7.60 -1.37 7.14
CA LEU A 403 7.89 -2.79 6.89
C LEU A 403 6.67 -3.70 7.10
N PRO A 404 6.65 -4.90 6.47
CA PRO A 404 5.69 -5.94 6.82
C PRO A 404 5.75 -6.24 8.33
N ASN A 405 4.60 -6.32 8.99
CA ASN A 405 4.46 -6.50 10.43
C ASN A 405 5.24 -7.74 10.89
N GLY A 406 6.13 -7.52 11.87
CA GLY A 406 6.96 -8.57 12.45
C GLY A 406 8.27 -8.84 11.71
N TRP A 407 8.50 -8.23 10.55
CA TRP A 407 9.79 -8.29 9.86
C TRP A 407 10.72 -7.18 10.34
N PRO A 408 11.92 -7.52 10.81
CA PRO A 408 12.95 -6.53 11.06
C PRO A 408 13.61 -6.14 9.71
N ILE A 409 14.15 -4.92 9.62
CA ILE A 409 14.62 -4.38 8.34
C ILE A 409 15.73 -5.25 7.75
N GLU A 410 16.65 -5.73 8.59
CA GLU A 410 17.80 -6.56 8.22
C GLU A 410 17.45 -7.88 7.52
N ASN A 411 16.18 -8.29 7.60
CA ASN A 411 15.66 -9.48 6.94
C ASN A 411 14.99 -9.19 5.60
N VAL A 412 14.69 -7.92 5.30
CA VAL A 412 14.18 -7.49 4.00
C VAL A 412 15.38 -7.17 3.12
N ILE A 413 15.66 -8.04 2.16
CA ILE A 413 16.87 -7.93 1.33
C ILE A 413 16.65 -7.10 0.08
N ALA A 414 15.42 -7.07 -0.42
CA ALA A 414 15.08 -6.38 -1.65
C ALA A 414 13.66 -5.82 -1.61
N HIS A 415 13.43 -4.87 -2.50
CA HIS A 415 12.19 -4.15 -2.66
C HIS A 415 11.80 -4.10 -4.13
N GLN A 416 10.61 -4.58 -4.44
CA GLN A 416 9.98 -4.36 -5.73
C GLN A 416 9.30 -2.98 -5.71
N TYR A 417 9.92 -2.01 -6.38
CA TYR A 417 9.55 -0.60 -6.30
C TYR A 417 8.62 -0.15 -7.43
N THR A 418 8.50 -0.95 -8.49
CA THR A 418 7.62 -0.69 -9.64
C THR A 418 7.25 -1.99 -10.34
N ASP A 419 6.03 -2.05 -10.87
CA ASP A 419 5.55 -3.05 -11.83
C ASP A 419 5.56 -2.54 -13.29
N GLU A 420 6.12 -1.34 -13.50
CA GLU A 420 6.11 -0.60 -14.77
C GLU A 420 7.53 -0.26 -15.26
N TYR A 421 8.54 -1.05 -14.85
CA TYR A 421 9.91 -0.78 -15.27
C TYR A 421 10.09 -1.02 -16.77
N ASN A 422 10.55 0.02 -17.46
CA ASN A 422 10.84 -0.01 -18.88
C ASN A 422 12.36 -0.03 -19.09
N ILE A 423 12.90 -1.19 -19.47
CA ILE A 423 14.35 -1.37 -19.69
C ILE A 423 14.83 -0.41 -20.80
N PRO A 424 15.77 0.51 -20.52
CA PRO A 424 16.28 1.44 -21.52
C PRO A 424 16.85 0.72 -22.74
N GLY A 425 16.45 1.16 -23.93
CA GLY A 425 16.90 0.56 -25.19
C GLY A 425 16.22 -0.77 -25.54
N TYR A 426 15.29 -1.25 -24.71
CA TYR A 426 14.55 -2.46 -25.01
C TYR A 426 13.59 -2.24 -26.21
N PRO A 427 13.54 -3.16 -27.19
CA PRO A 427 12.81 -2.93 -28.45
C PRO A 427 11.31 -2.69 -28.30
N ASN A 428 10.74 -3.02 -27.14
CA ASN A 428 9.32 -2.89 -26.86
C ASN A 428 9.07 -2.04 -25.60
N PRO A 429 8.80 -0.73 -25.72
CA PRO A 429 8.55 0.18 -24.60
C PRO A 429 7.14 0.04 -23.98
N THR A 430 6.42 -1.04 -24.32
CA THR A 430 5.10 -1.38 -23.72
C THR A 430 5.17 -2.70 -22.95
N LEU A 431 6.40 -3.18 -22.74
CA LEU A 431 6.69 -4.35 -21.95
C LEU A 431 7.21 -3.87 -20.60
N ASP A 432 6.29 -3.90 -19.65
CA ASP A 432 6.57 -3.56 -18.27
C ASP A 432 7.22 -4.77 -17.58
N PHE A 433 8.25 -4.50 -16.80
CA PHE A 433 8.93 -5.45 -15.93
C PHE A 433 8.73 -5.03 -14.48
N ASP A 434 8.72 -6.01 -13.59
CA ASP A 434 8.76 -5.74 -12.17
C ASP A 434 10.20 -5.41 -11.78
N GLY A 435 10.44 -4.16 -11.38
CA GLY A 435 11.75 -3.62 -11.03
C GLY A 435 12.03 -3.81 -9.55
N ASN A 436 13.16 -4.45 -9.24
CA ASN A 436 13.57 -4.74 -7.88
C ASN A 436 14.93 -4.12 -7.54
N GLN A 437 15.10 -3.72 -6.29
CA GLN A 437 16.36 -3.24 -5.75
C GLN A 437 16.75 -3.96 -4.48
N PHE A 438 18.04 -4.16 -4.28
CA PHE A 438 18.59 -4.58 -3.01
C PHE A 438 18.63 -3.40 -2.02
N LEU A 439 18.30 -3.69 -0.78
CA LEU A 439 18.42 -2.72 0.31
C LEU A 439 19.84 -2.71 0.90
N TRP A 440 20.66 -3.71 0.57
CA TRP A 440 21.99 -3.96 1.13
C TRP A 440 22.98 -4.32 0.03
N ASP A 441 24.29 -4.28 0.36
CA ASP A 441 25.33 -4.79 -0.52
C ASP A 441 25.14 -6.30 -0.76
N TRP A 442 24.81 -6.61 -2.01
CA TRP A 442 24.44 -7.94 -2.44
C TRP A 442 25.61 -8.92 -2.47
N ASP A 443 26.81 -8.42 -2.81
CA ASP A 443 28.01 -9.24 -2.85
C ASP A 443 28.38 -9.68 -1.43
N GLU A 444 28.22 -8.79 -0.44
CA GLU A 444 28.42 -9.12 0.98
C GLU A 444 27.42 -10.18 1.47
N TYR A 445 26.15 -10.11 1.07
CA TYR A 445 25.14 -11.10 1.46
C TYR A 445 25.46 -12.51 0.93
N PHE A 446 25.91 -12.59 -0.31
CA PHE A 446 26.25 -13.88 -0.91
C PHE A 446 27.54 -14.49 -0.34
N ASP A 447 28.53 -13.66 -0.02
CA ASP A 447 29.86 -14.12 0.40
C ASP A 447 30.07 -14.16 1.93
N THR A 448 29.24 -13.46 2.70
CA THR A 448 29.21 -13.52 4.17
C THR A 448 27.81 -13.89 4.64
N ALA A 449 27.70 -14.93 5.47
CA ALA A 449 26.40 -15.37 6.00
C ALA A 449 25.90 -14.50 7.17
N ASN A 450 26.26 -13.22 7.22
CA ASN A 450 25.81 -12.19 8.16
C ASN A 450 26.24 -10.83 7.60
N PRO A 451 25.43 -10.13 6.78
CA PRO A 451 25.80 -8.79 6.33
C PRO A 451 25.98 -7.89 7.56
N THR A 452 26.98 -7.02 7.50
CA THR A 452 27.09 -5.93 8.47
C THR A 452 25.95 -4.96 8.14
N PRO A 453 24.94 -4.75 9.02
CA PRO A 453 23.91 -3.76 8.75
C PRO A 453 24.59 -2.40 8.52
N PRO A 454 24.07 -1.54 7.64
CA PRO A 454 24.62 -0.22 7.48
C PRO A 454 24.62 0.49 8.83
N PRO A 455 25.53 1.45 9.05
CA PRO A 455 25.52 2.23 10.26
C PRO A 455 24.12 2.81 10.46
N ASP A 456 23.57 2.63 11.66
CA ASP A 456 22.29 3.21 12.05
C ASP A 456 22.25 4.66 11.54
N PRO A 457 21.15 5.12 10.91
CA PRO A 457 20.99 6.53 10.62
C PRO A 457 21.28 7.29 11.92
N GLU A 458 22.15 8.31 11.86
CA GLU A 458 22.59 9.04 13.06
C GLU A 458 21.35 9.33 13.91
N PRO A 459 21.27 8.78 15.14
CA PRO A 459 20.07 8.94 15.94
C PRO A 459 19.83 10.44 16.08
N PRO A 460 18.61 10.93 15.83
CA PRO A 460 18.32 12.34 15.96
C PRO A 460 18.82 12.80 17.31
N ALA A 461 19.64 13.87 17.31
CA ALA A 461 20.39 14.35 18.46
C ALA A 461 19.55 14.22 19.74
N GLU A 462 20.06 13.48 20.74
CA GLU A 462 19.34 13.06 21.95
C GLU A 462 18.34 14.14 22.39
N ASN A 463 17.04 13.86 22.27
CA ASN A 463 16.03 14.78 22.77
C ASN A 463 16.14 14.81 24.30
N PRO A 464 16.58 15.93 24.91
CA PRO A 464 16.86 15.98 26.35
C PRO A 464 15.62 15.68 27.19
N ALA A 465 14.43 15.97 26.64
CA ALA A 465 13.16 15.69 27.31
C ALA A 465 12.82 14.19 27.35
N LEU A 466 13.24 13.42 26.35
CA LEU A 466 13.01 11.98 26.30
C LEU A 466 13.93 11.23 27.27
N LYS A 467 15.19 11.69 27.37
CA LYS A 467 16.17 11.16 28.35
C LYS A 467 15.72 11.38 29.79
N LEU A 468 15.21 12.58 30.09
CA LEU A 468 14.67 12.90 31.41
C LEU A 468 13.46 12.01 31.77
N ALA A 469 12.58 11.76 30.81
CA ALA A 469 11.40 10.92 31.03
C ALA A 469 11.74 9.44 31.24
N LEU A 470 12.76 8.93 30.54
CA LEU A 470 13.26 7.57 30.71
C LEU A 470 13.97 7.38 32.06
N ASP A 471 14.77 8.36 32.47
CA ASP A 471 15.43 8.34 33.78
C ASP A 471 14.42 8.37 34.94
N ASP A 472 13.35 9.17 34.81
CA ASP A 472 12.26 9.21 35.79
C ASP A 472 11.49 7.87 35.86
N MET A 473 11.23 7.23 34.70
CA MET A 473 10.60 5.91 34.66
C MET A 473 11.48 4.83 35.29
N GLN A 474 12.79 4.82 35.01
CA GLN A 474 13.73 3.87 35.60
C GLN A 474 13.79 4.01 37.13
N ASN A 475 13.72 5.24 37.63
CA ASN A 475 13.69 5.52 39.07
C ASN A 475 12.42 5.00 39.74
N VAL A 476 11.25 5.13 39.11
CA VAL A 476 9.99 4.57 39.64
C VAL A 476 10.03 3.04 39.69
N ILE A 477 10.58 2.39 38.66
CA ILE A 477 10.74 0.93 38.59
C ILE A 477 11.68 0.42 39.70
N ASN A 478 12.76 1.14 39.97
CA ASN A 478 13.72 0.75 41.02
C ASN A 478 13.16 0.93 42.44
N VAL A 479 12.20 1.83 42.65
CA VAL A 479 11.51 2.01 43.94
C VAL A 479 10.51 0.89 44.22
N HIS A 480 9.99 0.20 43.19
CA HIS A 480 8.94 -0.82 43.33
C HIS A 480 9.43 -2.27 43.23
N ARG A 481 10.74 -2.52 43.09
CA ARG A 481 11.27 -3.88 43.19
C ARG A 481 11.21 -4.36 44.66
N PRO A 482 10.48 -5.44 44.97
CA PRO A 482 10.48 -6.00 46.31
C PRO A 482 11.91 -6.44 46.65
N LYS A 483 12.43 -6.03 47.81
CA LYS A 483 13.69 -6.57 48.31
C LYS A 483 13.52 -8.08 48.47
N LYS A 484 14.28 -8.86 47.69
CA LYS A 484 14.38 -10.32 47.87
C LYS A 484 14.85 -10.58 49.31
N THR A 485 13.96 -11.16 50.12
CA THR A 485 14.30 -11.80 51.39
C THR A 485 14.82 -13.20 51.16
#